data_AF-J3AB66-F1
#
_entry.id   AF-J3AB66-F1
#
_cell.length_a   1.000
_cell.length_b   1.000
_cell.length_c   1.000
_cell.angle_alpha   90.00
_cell.angle_beta   90.00
_cell.angle_gamma   90.00
#
_symmetry.space_group_name_H-M   'P 1'
#
loop_
_entity.id
_entity.type
_entity.pdbx_description
1 polymer ?
#
loop_
_entity_poly.entity_id
_entity_poly.type
_entity_poly.pdbx_seq_one_letter_code
_entity_poly.pdbx_strand_id
1 'polypeptide(L)'
;MLAAMMTAANLGARVTGWGFVIFTVGSIAWTLVGLTSGQTNLIASNAFLTLVNVVGIWRWLGRQRTYEDGGRSAQEASRKSRAPTLFTATGVAGMPVALGDGTRLGKAVEALIECRSGEVSYVVVASSSAAGLDEQLRAVPARTIAFGCDLLTLAISRSEFDDINPLEGGDWPASADPHNDAQS
;
A
#
# COMPACT_ATOMS: atom_id res chain seq x y z
N MET A 1 -3.37 -13.64 18.06
CA MET A 1 -4.02 -12.46 17.43
C MET A 1 -3.09 -11.69 16.49
N LEU A 2 -1.83 -11.42 16.86
CA LEU A 2 -0.85 -10.73 15.99
C LEU A 2 -0.64 -11.38 14.61
N ALA A 3 -0.67 -12.72 14.53
CA ALA A 3 -0.61 -13.49 13.27
C ALA A 3 -1.66 -13.08 12.24
N ALA A 4 -2.91 -13.12 12.67
CA ALA A 4 -4.08 -12.87 11.83
C ALA A 4 -4.15 -11.39 11.42
N MET A 5 -3.74 -10.49 12.33
CA MET A 5 -3.62 -9.06 12.02
C MET A 5 -2.53 -8.78 10.98
N MET A 6 -1.37 -9.46 11.04
CA MET A 6 -0.30 -9.27 10.06
C MET A 6 -0.67 -9.76 8.66
N THR A 7 -1.52 -10.79 8.54
CA THR A 7 -2.04 -11.23 7.23
C THR A 7 -3.14 -10.30 6.70
N ALA A 8 -3.94 -9.71 7.59
CA ALA A 8 -5.01 -8.78 7.22
C ALA A 8 -4.50 -7.37 6.89
N ALA A 9 -3.41 -6.94 7.53
CA ALA A 9 -2.75 -5.67 7.22
C ALA A 9 -1.81 -5.89 6.02
N ASN A 10 -2.05 -5.17 4.93
CA ASN A 10 -1.27 -5.22 3.68
C ASN A 10 0.14 -4.61 3.86
N LEU A 11 0.94 -5.15 4.78
CA LEU A 11 2.21 -4.61 5.28
C LEU A 11 3.43 -4.89 4.35
N GLY A 12 3.18 -5.34 3.11
CA GLY A 12 4.21 -5.70 2.14
C GLY A 12 4.77 -7.11 2.30
N ALA A 13 5.37 -7.66 1.24
CA ALA A 13 5.73 -9.08 1.18
C ALA A 13 6.77 -9.51 2.23
N ARG A 14 7.67 -8.59 2.59
CA ARG A 14 8.75 -8.82 3.56
C ARG A 14 8.22 -9.01 4.97
N VAL A 15 7.26 -8.18 5.42
CA VAL A 15 6.70 -8.26 6.78
C VAL A 15 5.90 -9.54 6.94
N THR A 16 5.04 -9.86 5.97
CA THR A 16 4.25 -11.10 5.95
C THR A 16 5.15 -12.34 5.97
N GLY A 17 6.22 -12.35 5.18
CA GLY A 17 7.17 -13.46 5.17
C GLY A 17 7.93 -13.63 6.51
N TRP A 18 8.30 -12.55 7.20
CA TRP A 18 8.89 -12.63 8.54
C TRP A 18 7.89 -13.14 9.60
N GLY A 19 6.60 -12.84 9.45
CA GLY A 19 5.54 -13.44 10.27
C GLY A 19 5.57 -14.97 10.21
N PHE A 20 5.68 -15.54 9.00
CA PHE A 20 5.81 -16.99 8.83
C PHE A 20 7.07 -17.58 9.49
N VAL A 21 8.20 -16.86 9.48
CA VAL A 21 9.43 -17.29 10.18
C VAL A 21 9.19 -17.42 11.67
N ILE A 22 8.59 -16.40 12.29
CA ILE A 22 8.30 -16.40 13.74
C ILE A 22 7.36 -17.56 14.10
N PHE A 23 6.30 -17.80 13.31
CA PHE A 23 5.40 -18.93 13.55
C PHE A 23 6.08 -20.28 13.38
N THR A 24 7.01 -20.40 12.43
CA THR A 24 7.79 -21.62 12.23
C THR A 24 8.66 -21.93 13.46
N VAL A 25 9.33 -20.93 14.03
CA VAL A 25 10.12 -21.11 15.26
C VAL A 25 9.21 -21.52 16.43
N GLY A 26 8.07 -20.87 16.59
CA GLY A 26 7.10 -21.20 17.62
C GLY A 26 6.53 -22.61 17.48
N SER A 27 6.18 -23.04 16.25
CA SER A 27 5.64 -24.37 16.00
C SER A 27 6.68 -25.47 16.19
N ILE A 28 7.95 -25.23 15.87
CA ILE A 28 9.05 -26.15 16.18
C ILE A 28 9.20 -26.31 17.70
N ALA A 29 9.21 -25.20 18.45
CA ALA A 29 9.32 -25.24 19.91
C ALA A 29 8.17 -26.03 20.55
N TRP A 30 6.92 -25.80 20.11
CA TRP A 30 5.77 -26.56 20.60
C TRP A 30 5.76 -28.03 20.16
N THR A 31 6.31 -28.34 18.98
CA THR A 31 6.49 -29.73 18.55
C THR A 31 7.48 -30.46 19.45
N LEU A 32 8.60 -29.81 19.83
CA LEU A 32 9.58 -30.36 20.77
C LEU A 32 8.96 -30.64 22.14
N VAL A 33 8.16 -29.70 22.67
CA VAL A 33 7.40 -29.90 23.93
C VAL A 33 6.42 -31.06 23.80
N GLY A 34 5.73 -31.20 22.66
CA GLY A 34 4.83 -32.31 22.39
C GLY A 34 5.54 -33.66 22.38
N LEU A 35 6.76 -33.71 21.84
CA LEU A 35 7.61 -34.91 21.85
C LEU A 35 8.03 -35.28 23.28
N THR A 36 8.47 -34.32 24.09
CA THR A 36 8.86 -34.59 25.48
C THR A 36 7.68 -34.93 26.39
N SER A 37 6.48 -34.47 26.04
CA SER A 37 5.25 -34.67 26.83
C SER A 37 4.39 -35.84 26.32
N GLY A 38 4.79 -36.53 25.25
CA GLY A 38 4.04 -37.63 24.64
C GLY A 38 2.70 -37.24 24.02
N GLN A 39 2.49 -35.95 23.72
CA GLN A 39 1.19 -35.44 23.29
C GLN A 39 1.09 -35.41 21.76
N THR A 40 0.58 -36.49 21.16
CA THR A 40 0.48 -36.67 19.70
C THR A 40 -0.32 -35.56 18.99
N ASN A 41 -1.40 -35.08 19.61
CA ASN A 41 -2.21 -34.00 19.04
C ASN A 41 -1.44 -32.68 18.93
N LEU A 42 -0.56 -32.40 19.88
CA LEU A 42 0.28 -31.21 19.87
C LEU A 42 1.34 -31.31 18.77
N ILE A 43 1.94 -32.49 18.61
CA ILE A 43 2.92 -32.77 17.56
C ILE A 43 2.27 -32.62 16.18
N ALA A 44 1.13 -33.29 15.94
CA ALA A 44 0.48 -33.29 14.64
C ALA A 44 0.05 -31.88 14.20
N SER A 45 -0.58 -31.12 15.10
CA SER A 45 -1.06 -29.77 14.82
C SER A 45 0.10 -28.80 14.52
N ASN A 46 1.17 -28.85 15.32
CA ASN A 46 2.31 -27.97 15.13
C ASN A 46 3.21 -28.40 13.97
N ALA A 47 3.29 -29.69 13.64
CA ALA A 47 3.99 -30.17 12.45
C ALA A 47 3.30 -29.69 11.17
N PHE A 48 1.97 -29.76 11.11
CA PHE A 48 1.19 -29.20 10.01
C PHE A 48 1.41 -27.68 9.90
N LEU A 49 1.33 -26.96 11.02
CA LEU A 49 1.58 -25.52 11.07
C LEU A 49 2.99 -25.17 10.56
N THR A 50 3.99 -25.94 10.95
CA THR A 50 5.38 -25.78 10.48
C THR A 50 5.46 -25.92 8.96
N LEU A 51 4.82 -26.94 8.38
CA LEU A 51 4.83 -27.18 6.93
C LEU A 51 4.18 -26.02 6.17
N VAL A 52 2.99 -25.59 6.58
CA VAL A 52 2.29 -24.46 5.95
C VAL A 52 3.12 -23.18 6.06
N ASN A 53 3.75 -22.94 7.22
CA ASN A 53 4.59 -21.76 7.41
C ASN A 53 5.84 -21.78 6.52
N VAL A 54 6.49 -22.94 6.34
CA VAL A 54 7.64 -23.08 5.42
C VAL A 54 7.24 -22.77 3.98
N VAL A 55 6.07 -23.25 3.54
CA VAL A 55 5.53 -22.90 2.22
C VAL A 55 5.26 -21.38 2.13
N GLY A 56 4.72 -20.78 3.20
CA GLY A 56 4.53 -19.34 3.32
C GLY A 56 5.83 -18.54 3.19
N ILE A 57 6.90 -18.96 3.88
CA ILE A 57 8.24 -18.38 3.79
C ILE A 57 8.73 -18.42 2.34
N TRP A 58 8.70 -19.58 1.69
CA TRP A 58 9.16 -19.73 0.31
C TRP A 58 8.37 -18.84 -0.66
N ARG A 59 7.05 -18.78 -0.52
CA ARG A 59 6.18 -17.97 -1.37
C ARG A 59 6.47 -16.47 -1.23
N TRP A 60 6.55 -15.98 0.00
CA TRP A 60 6.62 -14.55 0.29
C TRP A 60 8.05 -13.99 0.34
N LEU A 61 9.00 -14.71 0.94
CA LEU A 61 10.40 -14.28 1.01
C LEU A 61 11.20 -14.66 -0.24
N GLY A 62 10.77 -15.68 -1.00
CA GLY A 62 11.44 -16.12 -2.21
C GLY A 62 10.94 -15.42 -3.47
N ARG A 63 9.66 -15.62 -3.82
CA ARG A 63 9.13 -15.18 -5.12
C ARG A 63 8.72 -13.71 -5.15
N GLN A 64 8.12 -13.23 -4.06
CA GLN A 64 7.55 -11.87 -4.03
C GLN A 64 8.61 -10.78 -3.79
N ARG A 65 9.70 -11.09 -3.07
CA ARG A 65 10.82 -10.15 -2.88
C ARG A 65 11.45 -9.72 -4.20
N THR A 66 11.67 -10.65 -5.13
CA THR A 66 12.33 -10.36 -6.41
C THR A 66 11.57 -9.31 -7.23
N TYR A 67 10.23 -9.31 -7.16
CA TYR A 67 9.40 -8.31 -7.86
C TYR A 67 9.46 -6.93 -7.18
N GLU A 68 9.40 -6.88 -5.84
CA GLU A 68 9.56 -5.62 -5.07
C GLU A 68 10.97 -5.03 -5.23
N ASP A 69 12.00 -5.88 -5.25
CA ASP A 69 13.41 -5.49 -5.40
C ASP A 69 13.69 -4.93 -6.81
N GLY A 70 13.05 -5.49 -7.84
CA GLY A 70 13.12 -4.97 -9.21
C GLY A 70 12.63 -3.52 -9.31
N GLY A 71 11.44 -3.23 -8.75
CA GLY A 71 10.88 -1.88 -8.73
C GLY A 71 11.77 -0.88 -8.00
N ARG A 72 12.28 -1.26 -6.82
CA ARG A 72 13.19 -0.41 -6.03
C ARG A 72 14.52 -0.17 -6.74
N SER A 73 15.09 -1.19 -7.38
CA SER A 73 16.34 -1.03 -8.14
C SER A 73 16.20 -0.05 -9.30
N ALA A 74 15.05 -0.04 -9.98
CA ALA A 74 14.74 0.94 -11.03
C ALA A 74 14.57 2.36 -10.47
N GLN A 75 13.92 2.51 -9.32
CA GLN A 75 13.83 3.81 -8.62
C GLN A 75 15.23 4.33 -8.25
N GLU A 76 16.05 3.51 -7.62
CA GLU A 76 17.43 3.87 -7.22
C GLU A 76 18.32 4.18 -8.42
N ALA A 77 18.19 3.44 -9.52
CA ALA A 77 18.90 3.70 -10.76
C ALA A 77 18.44 5.03 -11.39
N SER A 78 17.13 5.33 -11.39
CA SER A 78 16.60 6.59 -11.92
C SER A 78 17.13 7.80 -11.15
N ARG A 79 17.19 7.71 -9.80
CA ARG A 79 17.75 8.75 -8.91
C ARG A 79 19.22 9.08 -9.20
N LYS A 80 19.97 8.13 -9.75
CA LYS A 80 21.41 8.27 -10.09
C LYS A 80 21.64 8.62 -11.56
N SER A 81 20.57 8.66 -12.36
CA SER A 81 20.64 8.89 -13.81
C SER A 81 20.26 10.33 -14.15
N ARG A 82 20.57 10.76 -15.37
CA ARG A 82 20.07 12.02 -15.95
C ARG A 82 18.62 11.92 -16.47
N ALA A 83 18.00 10.74 -16.38
CA ALA A 83 16.61 10.54 -16.76
C ALA A 83 15.68 11.03 -15.63
N PRO A 84 14.38 11.27 -15.93
CA PRO A 84 13.39 11.63 -14.92
C PRO A 84 13.37 10.60 -13.77
N THR A 85 13.27 11.09 -12.53
CA THR A 85 13.21 10.20 -11.36
C THR A 85 11.88 9.47 -11.34
N LEU A 86 11.93 8.15 -11.19
CA LEU A 86 10.75 7.28 -11.23
C LEU A 86 10.34 6.85 -9.81
N PHE A 87 9.05 6.60 -9.62
CA PHE A 87 8.55 5.84 -8.50
C PHE A 87 7.55 4.76 -8.97
N THR A 88 7.39 3.68 -8.21
CA THR A 88 6.49 2.59 -8.60
C THR A 88 5.03 3.01 -8.42
N ALA A 89 4.15 2.61 -9.34
CA ALA A 89 2.70 2.84 -9.20
C ALA A 89 2.15 2.26 -7.89
N THR A 90 2.66 1.10 -7.46
CA THR A 90 2.35 0.47 -6.16
C THR A 90 2.77 1.32 -4.96
N GLY A 91 3.65 2.32 -5.14
CA GLY A 91 4.07 3.24 -4.11
C GLY A 91 3.11 4.43 -3.91
N VAL A 92 2.11 4.61 -4.77
CA VAL A 92 1.10 5.67 -4.61
C VAL A 92 0.27 5.43 -3.35
N ALA A 93 -0.23 4.21 -3.16
CA ALA A 93 -1.09 3.88 -2.04
C ALA A 93 -0.36 4.10 -0.70
N GLY A 94 -0.91 4.96 0.15
CA GLY A 94 -0.34 5.37 1.42
C GLY A 94 0.71 6.48 1.32
N MET A 95 1.08 6.95 0.13
CA MET A 95 2.03 8.06 -0.02
C MET A 95 1.46 9.30 0.66
N PRO A 96 2.25 9.99 1.51
CA PRO A 96 1.76 11.21 2.14
C PRO A 96 1.40 12.28 1.12
N VAL A 97 0.40 13.09 1.45
CA VAL A 97 -0.05 14.23 0.65
C VAL A 97 0.07 15.50 1.48
N ALA A 98 0.72 16.52 0.92
CA ALA A 98 0.85 17.84 1.53
C ALA A 98 0.45 18.93 0.53
N LEU A 99 0.09 20.10 1.06
CA LEU A 99 -0.06 21.34 0.30
C LEU A 99 1.32 21.90 -0.10
N GLY A 100 1.33 22.86 -1.03
CA GLY A 100 2.56 23.54 -1.48
C GLY A 100 3.34 24.27 -0.38
N ASP A 101 2.71 24.60 0.74
CA ASP A 101 3.34 25.18 1.93
C ASP A 101 3.96 24.13 2.89
N GLY A 102 3.82 22.84 2.57
CA GLY A 102 4.28 21.72 3.39
C GLY A 102 3.27 21.21 4.42
N THR A 103 2.08 21.83 4.53
CA THR A 103 1.02 21.38 5.44
C THR A 103 0.50 20.01 5.03
N ARG A 104 0.56 19.02 5.93
CA ARG A 104 0.10 17.64 5.66
C ARG A 104 -1.43 17.58 5.63
N LEU A 105 -1.98 17.04 4.55
CA LEU A 105 -3.42 16.82 4.39
C LEU A 105 -3.85 15.39 4.74
N GLY A 106 -3.02 14.41 4.40
CA GLY A 106 -3.35 13.01 4.57
C GLY A 106 -2.49 12.11 3.70
N LYS A 107 -3.14 11.15 3.02
CA LYS A 107 -2.48 10.09 2.24
C LYS A 107 -3.19 9.86 0.90
N ALA A 108 -2.44 9.46 -0.11
CA ALA A 108 -2.99 8.96 -1.35
C ALA A 108 -3.54 7.54 -1.15
N VAL A 109 -4.66 7.25 -1.81
CA VAL A 109 -5.30 5.93 -1.76
C VAL A 109 -4.99 5.16 -3.03
N GLU A 110 -5.21 5.76 -4.20
CA GLU A 110 -4.99 5.14 -5.50
C GLU A 110 -4.75 6.19 -6.58
N ALA A 111 -3.97 5.86 -7.61
CA ALA A 111 -3.81 6.67 -8.82
C ALA A 111 -4.53 6.00 -9.98
N LEU A 112 -5.37 6.75 -10.68
CA LEU A 112 -6.15 6.26 -11.80
C LEU A 112 -5.45 6.63 -13.10
N ILE A 113 -5.11 5.62 -13.89
CA ILE A 113 -4.32 5.74 -15.11
C ILE A 113 -5.23 5.56 -16.31
N GLU A 114 -5.17 6.49 -17.26
CA GLU A 114 -5.93 6.41 -18.49
C GLU A 114 -5.38 5.29 -19.40
N CYS A 115 -6.27 4.40 -19.86
CA CYS A 115 -5.87 3.20 -20.63
C CYS A 115 -5.13 3.50 -21.95
N ARG A 116 -5.42 4.64 -22.59
CA ARG A 116 -4.86 4.96 -23.92
C ARG A 116 -3.51 5.65 -23.82
N SER A 117 -3.38 6.66 -22.96
CA SER A 117 -2.17 7.47 -22.80
C SER A 117 -1.17 6.83 -21.84
N GLY A 118 -1.65 6.04 -20.88
CA GLY A 118 -0.84 5.57 -19.76
C GLY A 118 -0.52 6.66 -18.74
N GLU A 119 -1.15 7.84 -18.85
CA GLU A 119 -0.97 8.95 -17.93
C GLU A 119 -1.89 8.83 -16.71
N VAL A 120 -1.44 9.38 -15.57
CA VAL A 120 -2.30 9.49 -14.39
C VAL A 120 -3.34 10.57 -14.66
N SER A 121 -4.61 10.21 -14.62
CA SER A 121 -5.74 11.14 -14.76
C SER A 121 -5.97 11.89 -13.46
N TYR A 122 -6.11 11.15 -12.36
CA TYR A 122 -6.29 11.72 -11.03
C TYR A 122 -5.84 10.76 -9.92
N VAL A 123 -5.66 11.30 -8.72
CA VAL A 123 -5.30 10.55 -7.51
C VAL A 123 -6.40 10.73 -6.48
N VAL A 124 -6.87 9.64 -5.89
CA VAL A 124 -7.79 9.69 -4.76
C VAL A 124 -6.99 10.00 -3.49
N VAL A 125 -7.33 11.10 -2.82
CA VAL A 125 -6.67 11.55 -1.59
C VAL A 125 -7.63 11.36 -0.41
N ALA A 126 -7.16 10.64 0.61
CA ALA A 126 -7.81 10.58 1.91
C ALA A 126 -7.27 11.70 2.80
N SER A 127 -8.18 12.55 3.27
CA SER A 127 -7.86 13.64 4.19
C SER A 127 -8.63 13.49 5.50
N SER A 128 -7.98 13.77 6.62
CA SER A 128 -8.65 13.85 7.91
C SER A 128 -9.28 15.23 8.05
N SER A 129 -10.61 15.29 8.25
CA SER A 129 -11.29 16.54 8.54
C SER A 129 -10.89 17.05 9.94
N ALA A 130 -10.89 18.37 10.14
CA ALA A 130 -10.53 18.98 11.43
C ALA A 130 -11.52 18.65 12.58
N ALA A 131 -12.66 18.01 12.28
CA ALA A 131 -13.77 17.80 13.19
C ALA A 131 -14.07 16.31 13.52
N GLY A 132 -13.26 15.34 13.10
CA GLY A 132 -13.58 13.93 13.37
C GLY A 132 -12.52 12.89 13.01
N LEU A 133 -12.86 11.62 13.30
CA LEU A 133 -12.11 10.41 12.94
C LEU A 133 -12.40 9.91 11.51
N ASP A 134 -13.28 10.61 10.77
CA ASP A 134 -13.75 10.17 9.46
C ASP A 134 -12.84 10.71 8.35
N GLU A 135 -12.36 9.80 7.49
CA GLU A 135 -11.50 10.12 6.35
C GLU A 135 -12.39 10.51 5.16
N GLN A 136 -12.23 11.73 4.64
CA GLN A 136 -12.89 12.13 3.40
C GLN A 136 -11.99 11.83 2.21
N LEU A 137 -12.55 11.10 1.25
CA LEU A 137 -11.91 10.79 -0.03
C LEU A 137 -12.27 11.86 -1.05
N ARG A 138 -11.29 12.38 -1.78
CA ARG A 138 -11.49 13.36 -2.86
C ARG A 138 -10.66 12.98 -4.08
N ALA A 139 -11.26 13.07 -5.27
CA ALA A 139 -10.56 12.83 -6.53
C ALA A 139 -9.79 14.10 -6.93
N VAL A 140 -8.47 14.09 -6.81
CA VAL A 140 -7.61 15.24 -7.10
C VAL A 140 -6.99 15.09 -8.49
N PRO A 141 -7.23 16.02 -9.43
CA PRO A 141 -6.69 15.91 -10.78
C PRO A 141 -5.16 15.86 -10.79
N ALA A 142 -4.56 14.98 -11.60
CA ALA A 142 -3.11 14.79 -11.60
C ALA A 142 -2.32 16.05 -11.96
N ARG A 143 -2.89 16.94 -12.79
CA ARG A 143 -2.28 18.22 -13.17
C ARG A 143 -2.05 19.18 -11.99
N THR A 144 -2.78 19.01 -10.89
CA THR A 144 -2.61 19.82 -9.68
C THR A 144 -1.67 19.16 -8.68
N ILE A 145 -1.05 18.03 -9.04
CA ILE A 145 -0.19 17.23 -8.17
C ILE A 145 1.23 17.25 -8.73
N ALA A 146 2.18 17.70 -7.91
CA ALA A 146 3.59 17.44 -8.13
C ALA A 146 3.95 16.08 -7.51
N PHE A 147 4.28 15.11 -8.36
CA PHE A 147 4.65 13.76 -7.96
C PHE A 147 6.12 13.70 -7.51
N GLY A 148 6.34 13.56 -6.20
CA GLY A 148 7.63 13.20 -5.62
C GLY A 148 7.77 11.69 -5.42
N CYS A 149 8.96 11.23 -5.05
CA CYS A 149 9.17 9.81 -4.76
C CYS A 149 8.48 9.34 -3.47
N ASP A 150 8.41 10.23 -2.47
CA ASP A 150 8.03 9.90 -1.09
C ASP A 150 6.93 10.84 -0.55
N LEU A 151 6.47 11.80 -1.38
CA LEU A 151 5.47 12.82 -1.03
C LEU A 151 4.78 13.32 -2.30
N LEU A 152 3.46 13.37 -2.30
CA LEU A 152 2.68 14.13 -3.29
C LEU A 152 2.44 15.54 -2.76
N THR A 153 2.74 16.54 -3.59
CA THR A 153 2.52 17.95 -3.22
C THR A 153 1.40 18.52 -4.08
N LEU A 154 0.33 18.99 -3.44
CA LEU A 154 -0.78 19.65 -4.11
C LEU A 154 -0.40 21.11 -4.41
N ALA A 155 -0.53 21.51 -5.67
CA ALA A 155 -0.32 22.87 -6.14
C ALA A 155 -1.57 23.76 -6.00
N ILE A 156 -2.59 23.29 -5.28
CA ILE A 156 -3.83 23.99 -4.95
C ILE A 156 -3.84 24.37 -3.47
N SER A 157 -4.63 25.38 -3.11
CA SER A 157 -4.84 25.80 -1.73
C SER A 157 -5.71 24.83 -0.94
N ARG A 158 -5.74 24.98 0.39
CA ARG A 158 -6.62 24.21 1.27
C ARG A 158 -8.09 24.38 0.91
N SER A 159 -8.52 25.62 0.64
CA SER A 159 -9.90 25.92 0.25
C SER A 159 -10.27 25.25 -1.06
N GLU A 160 -9.40 25.31 -2.08
CA GLU A 160 -9.65 24.65 -3.36
C GLU A 160 -9.75 23.13 -3.20
N PHE A 161 -8.93 22.53 -2.32
CA PHE A 161 -9.05 21.11 -2.00
C PHE A 161 -10.37 20.77 -1.27
N ASP A 162 -10.76 21.60 -0.30
CA ASP A 162 -12.00 21.44 0.46
C ASP A 162 -13.27 21.71 -0.40
N ASP A 163 -13.13 22.35 -1.56
CA ASP A 163 -14.20 22.52 -2.56
C ASP A 163 -14.39 21.30 -3.49
N ILE A 164 -13.41 20.39 -3.59
CA ILE A 164 -13.52 19.18 -4.41
C ILE A 164 -14.53 18.21 -3.78
N ASN A 165 -15.67 17.95 -4.41
CA ASN A 165 -16.71 17.13 -3.79
C ASN A 165 -16.18 15.80 -3.20
N PRO A 166 -16.48 15.49 -1.92
CA PRO A 166 -16.14 14.19 -1.35
C PRO A 166 -16.75 13.04 -2.14
N LEU A 167 -16.01 11.94 -2.25
CA LEU A 167 -16.48 10.71 -2.88
C LEU A 167 -17.39 9.96 -1.91
N GLU A 168 -18.56 9.53 -2.40
CA GLU A 168 -19.49 8.70 -1.63
C GLU A 168 -19.28 7.22 -1.96
N GLY A 169 -19.07 6.39 -0.94
CA GLY A 169 -19.39 4.95 -1.00
C GLY A 169 -18.82 4.13 -2.16
N GLY A 170 -17.59 4.39 -2.60
CA GLY A 170 -16.94 3.62 -3.69
C GLY A 170 -17.36 4.04 -5.10
N ASP A 171 -18.22 5.04 -5.23
CA ASP A 171 -18.60 5.63 -6.52
C ASP A 171 -17.55 6.70 -6.90
N TRP A 172 -16.57 6.28 -7.69
CA TRP A 172 -15.46 7.13 -8.11
C TRP A 172 -15.74 7.68 -9.51
N PRO A 173 -15.50 8.97 -9.77
CA PRO A 173 -15.89 9.60 -11.02
C PRO A 173 -15.06 9.08 -12.20
N ALA A 174 -15.62 9.15 -13.41
CA ALA A 174 -14.88 8.78 -14.62
C ALA A 174 -13.68 9.72 -14.85
N SER A 175 -13.81 10.99 -14.45
CA SER A 175 -12.72 11.95 -14.43
C SER A 175 -12.81 12.88 -13.22
N ALA A 176 -11.66 13.39 -12.75
CA ALA A 176 -11.66 14.42 -11.71
C ALA A 176 -12.04 15.82 -12.24
N ASP A 177 -12.29 15.94 -13.55
CA ASP A 177 -12.80 17.16 -14.16
C ASP A 177 -14.29 17.05 -14.46
N PRO A 178 -15.16 17.83 -13.80
CA PRO A 178 -16.58 17.82 -14.06
C PRO A 178 -16.95 18.07 -15.54
N HIS A 179 -16.08 18.76 -16.29
CA HIS A 179 -16.32 19.07 -17.70
C HIS A 179 -16.08 17.90 -18.66
N ASN A 180 -15.37 16.85 -18.25
CA ASN A 180 -15.03 15.74 -19.14
C ASN A 180 -16.03 14.57 -19.05
N ASP A 181 -16.89 14.56 -18.02
CA ASP A 181 -17.89 13.50 -17.79
C ASP A 181 -19.13 13.62 -18.70
N ALA A 182 -19.30 14.76 -19.40
CA ALA A 182 -20.51 15.05 -20.19
C ALA A 182 -20.47 14.58 -21.67
N GLN A 183 -19.50 13.76 -22.08
CA GLN A 183 -19.32 13.37 -23.49
C GLN A 183 -19.28 11.85 -23.77
N SER A 184 -19.76 11.00 -22.86
CA SER A 184 -19.94 9.57 -23.14
C SER A 184 -21.30 9.25 -23.76
#